data_AF-A0A7S3YVB5-F1
#
_entry.id   AF-A0A7S3YVB5-F1
#
_cell.length_a   1.000
_cell.length_b   1.000
_cell.length_c   1.000
_cell.angle_alpha   90.00
_cell.angle_beta   90.00
_cell.angle_gamma   90.00
#
_symmetry.space_group_name_H-M   'P 1'
#
loop_
_entity.id
_entity.type
_entity.pdbx_description
1 polymer ?
#
loop_
_entity_poly.entity_id
_entity_poly.type
_entity_poly.pdbx_seq_one_letter_code
_entity_poly.pdbx_strand_id
1 'polypeptide(L)'
;RADMSSVDIQTHAGVVKETKILKALLNLEEVGKDVYRGVTQRTPWGRVFGGQVVSQALMAAGRTMPKGVLAHSLHCYFVRPGDINMPVVYTVERVRDGRSYSVRRVEAKQGDRLLVMMMVSFQKSQDGITHQSRMPLVASPKESMRLARAEEERARKKGKNNHLIKLTKKPPPVQMILAPPKGRGVRAEPKRWTSEGPESRGRRSSFWTRATDGGLGEDPFMHQCAAAYLSDYGLVDTILKSHGISRERRIVRSASLDHAIYFHAGGFINANEWILYDIRSPRAGGGRGLGVGRMFTEDGRHFATIVQEGAIRTRPLKKNNNKTRSKL
;
A
#
# COMPACT_ATOMS: atom_id res chain seq x y z
N ARG A 1 -15.13 -40.95 14.49
CA ARG A 1 -14.84 -40.45 15.85
C ARG A 1 -13.52 -41.05 16.30
N ALA A 2 -12.43 -40.30 16.15
CA ALA A 2 -11.16 -40.51 16.85
C ALA A 2 -10.29 -39.27 16.56
N ASP A 3 -10.29 -38.38 17.55
CA ASP A 3 -9.26 -37.46 17.99
C ASP A 3 -8.12 -37.06 17.01
N MET A 4 -8.18 -35.80 16.54
CA MET A 4 -7.06 -35.07 15.93
C MET A 4 -6.39 -34.23 17.01
N SER A 5 -5.54 -34.88 17.81
CA SER A 5 -4.62 -34.22 18.72
C SER A 5 -3.61 -33.39 17.93
N SER A 6 -3.63 -32.08 18.20
CA SER A 6 -2.51 -31.12 18.08
C SER A 6 -1.19 -31.68 17.56
N VAL A 7 -0.87 -31.36 16.30
CA VAL A 7 0.53 -31.43 15.84
C VAL A 7 1.26 -30.23 16.43
N ASP A 8 1.93 -30.49 17.55
CA ASP A 8 2.98 -29.63 18.10
C ASP A 8 4.11 -29.55 17.06
N ILE A 9 4.21 -28.43 16.36
CA ILE A 9 5.38 -28.10 15.55
C ILE A 9 6.44 -27.60 16.54
N GLN A 10 7.26 -28.54 17.03
CA GLN A 10 8.49 -28.22 17.74
C GLN A 10 9.36 -27.31 16.87
N THR A 11 9.45 -26.07 17.31
CA THR A 11 10.37 -25.05 16.84
C THR A 11 11.81 -25.39 17.24
N HIS A 12 12.63 -25.88 16.32
CA HIS A 12 14.08 -25.71 16.42
C HIS A 12 14.70 -25.28 15.07
N ALA A 13 15.47 -24.20 15.16
CA ALA A 13 16.18 -23.46 14.12
C ALA A 13 15.34 -22.61 13.13
N GLY A 14 14.81 -21.47 13.59
CA GLY A 14 14.41 -20.40 12.65
C GLY A 14 13.35 -19.41 13.11
N VAL A 15 13.44 -18.85 14.32
CA VAL A 15 12.71 -17.62 14.64
C VAL A 15 13.17 -16.55 13.63
N VAL A 16 12.26 -16.09 12.75
CA VAL A 16 12.55 -14.97 11.84
C VAL A 16 12.91 -13.76 12.70
N LYS A 17 14.21 -13.47 12.82
CA LYS A 17 14.73 -12.27 13.48
C LYS A 17 14.11 -11.04 12.82
N GLU A 18 13.70 -10.11 13.66
CA GLU A 18 12.76 -8.99 13.45
C GLU A 18 13.12 -7.94 12.37
N THR A 19 14.17 -8.14 11.57
CA THR A 19 14.75 -7.11 10.69
C THR A 19 14.56 -7.36 9.19
N LYS A 20 13.73 -8.33 8.76
CA LYS A 20 13.58 -8.69 7.33
C LYS A 20 12.15 -9.10 6.93
N ILE A 21 11.13 -8.52 7.56
CA ILE A 21 9.73 -8.93 7.38
C ILE A 21 9.31 -8.92 5.90
N LEU A 22 9.59 -7.83 5.17
CA LEU A 22 9.18 -7.72 3.77
C LEU A 22 9.89 -8.76 2.87
N LYS A 23 11.20 -8.95 3.06
CA LYS A 23 11.95 -10.00 2.35
C LYS A 23 11.42 -11.39 2.65
N ALA A 24 11.10 -11.68 3.92
CA ALA A 24 10.52 -12.96 4.32
C ALA A 24 9.14 -13.18 3.69
N LEU A 25 8.28 -12.15 3.66
CA LEU A 25 6.96 -12.22 3.02
C LEU A 25 7.06 -12.52 1.53
N LEU A 26 8.06 -11.97 0.85
CA LEU A 26 8.24 -12.16 -0.59
C LEU A 26 9.04 -13.42 -0.94
N ASN A 27 9.59 -14.12 0.06
CA ASN A 27 10.19 -15.43 -0.16
C ASN A 27 9.11 -16.51 -0.19
N LEU A 28 8.45 -16.66 -1.34
CA LEU A 28 7.45 -17.69 -1.54
C LEU A 28 8.08 -19.09 -1.59
N GLU A 29 7.34 -20.07 -1.11
CA GLU A 29 7.66 -21.47 -1.33
C GLU A 29 7.03 -21.93 -2.65
N GLU A 30 7.76 -22.68 -3.47
CA GLU A 30 7.17 -23.33 -4.65
C GLU A 30 6.60 -24.68 -4.23
N VAL A 31 5.30 -24.87 -4.44
CA VAL A 31 4.56 -26.08 -4.01
C VAL A 31 4.02 -26.89 -5.18
N GLY A 32 4.31 -26.45 -6.40
CA GLY A 32 3.94 -27.08 -7.65
C GLY A 32 4.37 -26.20 -8.82
N LYS A 33 4.30 -26.75 -10.04
CA LYS A 33 4.65 -25.99 -11.25
C LYS A 33 3.80 -24.74 -11.37
N ASP A 34 4.44 -23.58 -11.37
CA ASP A 34 3.78 -22.27 -11.42
C ASP A 34 2.75 -22.07 -10.25
N VAL A 35 2.94 -22.77 -9.13
CA VAL A 35 2.13 -22.64 -7.90
C VAL A 35 3.02 -22.34 -6.70
N TYR A 36 2.71 -21.24 -6.01
CA TYR A 36 3.52 -20.72 -4.92
C TYR A 36 2.71 -20.52 -3.64
N ARG A 37 3.33 -20.73 -2.48
CA ARG A 37 2.73 -20.51 -1.16
C ARG A 37 3.43 -19.37 -0.44
N GLY A 38 2.66 -18.37 -0.04
CA GLY A 38 3.12 -17.23 0.75
C GLY A 38 2.63 -17.29 2.19
N VAL A 39 3.49 -16.86 3.12
CA VAL A 39 3.11 -16.67 4.52
C VAL A 39 2.37 -15.36 4.70
N THR A 40 1.58 -15.28 5.77
CA THR A 40 0.73 -14.13 6.07
C THR A 40 1.24 -13.35 7.26
N GLN A 41 1.35 -12.03 7.11
CA GLN A 41 1.65 -11.14 8.21
C GLN A 41 0.40 -10.92 9.08
N ARG A 42 0.56 -11.05 10.40
CA ARG A 42 -0.49 -10.63 11.34
C ARG A 42 -0.61 -9.11 11.34
N THR A 43 -1.81 -8.61 11.11
CA THR A 43 -2.12 -7.17 11.10
C THR A 43 -3.07 -6.81 12.26
N PRO A 44 -3.02 -5.57 12.78
CA PRO A 44 -3.92 -5.13 13.85
C PRO A 44 -5.41 -5.11 13.46
N TRP A 45 -5.71 -5.06 12.16
CA TRP A 45 -7.08 -4.97 11.63
C TRP A 45 -7.71 -6.34 11.34
N GLY A 46 -7.04 -7.43 11.69
CA GLY A 46 -7.59 -8.79 11.64
C GLY A 46 -7.78 -9.37 10.24
N ARG A 47 -7.20 -8.76 9.21
CA ARG A 47 -7.29 -9.20 7.81
C ARG A 47 -5.94 -9.11 7.12
N VAL A 48 -5.73 -9.94 6.11
CA VAL A 48 -4.52 -9.84 5.27
C VAL A 48 -4.47 -8.47 4.60
N PHE A 49 -3.31 -7.82 4.67
CA PHE A 49 -3.09 -6.53 4.02
C PHE A 49 -3.08 -6.70 2.49
N GLY A 50 -3.81 -5.84 1.77
CA GLY A 50 -3.96 -5.94 0.31
C GLY A 50 -2.62 -5.87 -0.41
N GLY A 51 -1.74 -4.94 -0.01
CA GLY A 51 -0.39 -4.81 -0.54
C GLY A 51 0.46 -6.06 -0.38
N GLN A 52 0.25 -6.86 0.67
CA GLN A 52 0.93 -8.15 0.82
C GLN A 52 0.49 -9.14 -0.28
N VAL A 53 -0.81 -9.27 -0.49
CA VAL A 53 -1.35 -10.21 -1.49
C VAL A 53 -0.93 -9.79 -2.89
N VAL A 54 -0.98 -8.49 -3.20
CA VAL A 54 -0.54 -7.94 -4.50
C VAL A 54 0.96 -8.17 -4.70
N SER A 55 1.80 -7.87 -3.70
CA SER A 55 3.25 -8.02 -3.85
C SER A 55 3.68 -9.48 -3.96
N GLN A 56 3.04 -10.39 -3.22
CA GLN A 56 3.30 -11.83 -3.31
C GLN A 56 2.79 -12.39 -4.64
N ALA A 57 1.61 -11.97 -5.11
CA ALA A 57 1.12 -12.38 -6.42
C ALA A 57 2.04 -11.87 -7.56
N LEU A 58 2.60 -10.66 -7.43
CA LEU A 58 3.56 -10.14 -8.39
C LEU A 58 4.84 -10.98 -8.37
N MET A 59 5.35 -11.29 -7.19
CA MET A 59 6.49 -12.20 -7.01
C MET A 59 6.25 -13.56 -7.67
N ALA A 60 5.09 -14.18 -7.44
CA ALA A 60 4.71 -15.44 -8.06
C ALA A 60 4.72 -15.35 -9.59
N ALA A 61 4.13 -14.30 -10.17
CA ALA A 61 4.17 -14.07 -11.62
C ALA A 61 5.60 -13.94 -12.14
N GLY A 62 6.46 -13.16 -11.49
CA GLY A 62 7.84 -12.94 -11.96
C GLY A 62 8.75 -14.15 -11.82
N ARG A 63 8.49 -15.08 -10.89
CA ARG A 63 9.22 -16.37 -10.84
C ARG A 63 9.03 -17.22 -12.10
N THR A 64 7.97 -16.97 -12.86
CA THR A 64 7.73 -17.63 -14.16
C THR A 64 8.44 -16.96 -15.34
N MET A 65 9.13 -15.83 -15.10
CA MET A 65 9.82 -15.05 -16.12
C MET A 65 11.32 -15.31 -16.14
N PRO A 66 12.00 -15.14 -17.30
CA PRO A 66 13.46 -15.10 -17.34
C PRO A 66 14.01 -14.01 -16.40
N LYS A 67 15.19 -14.27 -15.81
CA LYS A 67 15.86 -13.33 -14.92
C LYS A 67 16.05 -11.97 -15.61
N GLY A 68 15.82 -10.89 -14.85
CA GLY A 68 15.98 -9.51 -15.32
C GLY A 68 14.79 -8.94 -16.09
N VAL A 69 13.77 -9.73 -16.42
CA VAL A 69 12.53 -9.22 -17.03
C VAL A 69 11.62 -8.67 -15.92
N LEU A 70 11.30 -7.38 -15.98
CA LEU A 70 10.48 -6.69 -14.98
C LEU A 70 9.04 -6.51 -15.47
N ALA A 71 8.12 -6.38 -14.52
CA ALA A 71 6.75 -6.01 -14.83
C ALA A 71 6.71 -4.54 -15.27
N HIS A 72 5.89 -4.21 -16.26
CA HIS A 72 5.57 -2.81 -16.59
C HIS A 72 4.16 -2.42 -16.14
N SER A 73 3.30 -3.41 -15.89
CA SER A 73 1.98 -3.15 -15.30
C SER A 73 1.41 -4.36 -14.57
N LEU A 74 0.53 -4.09 -13.62
CA LEU A 74 -0.39 -5.07 -13.05
C LEU A 74 -1.76 -4.45 -12.80
N HIS A 75 -2.78 -5.30 -12.82
CA HIS A 75 -4.17 -4.98 -12.54
C HIS A 75 -4.79 -6.09 -11.72
N CYS A 76 -5.42 -5.78 -10.60
CA CYS A 76 -6.09 -6.78 -9.78
C CYS A 76 -7.44 -6.33 -9.25
N TYR A 77 -8.27 -7.31 -8.89
CA TYR A 77 -9.49 -7.12 -8.11
C TYR A 77 -9.35 -7.84 -6.78
N PHE A 78 -9.69 -7.14 -5.69
CA PHE A 78 -9.85 -7.72 -4.36
C PHE A 78 -11.26 -8.31 -4.23
N VAL A 79 -11.35 -9.63 -4.34
CA VAL A 79 -12.63 -10.36 -4.35
C VAL A 79 -13.11 -10.64 -2.92
N ARG A 80 -12.21 -11.06 -2.02
CA ARG A 80 -12.56 -11.42 -0.63
C ARG A 80 -11.46 -11.02 0.36
N PRO A 81 -11.84 -10.71 1.62
CA PRO A 81 -10.86 -10.51 2.68
C PRO A 81 -10.17 -11.84 3.02
N GLY A 82 -8.85 -11.80 3.19
CA GLY A 82 -8.06 -12.94 3.66
C GLY A 82 -8.04 -13.06 5.19
N ASP A 83 -7.87 -14.30 5.66
CA ASP A 83 -7.61 -14.67 7.06
C ASP A 83 -6.12 -14.54 7.39
N ILE A 84 -5.80 -13.86 8.50
CA ILE A 84 -4.41 -13.65 8.94
C ILE A 84 -3.71 -14.92 9.47
N ASN A 85 -4.46 -15.99 9.72
CA ASN A 85 -3.94 -17.25 10.26
C ASN A 85 -3.72 -18.33 9.19
N MET A 86 -4.06 -18.05 7.93
CA MET A 86 -3.91 -18.99 6.82
C MET A 86 -2.85 -18.50 5.81
N PRO A 87 -2.05 -19.41 5.24
CA PRO A 87 -1.18 -19.07 4.11
C PRO A 87 -2.02 -18.74 2.86
N VAL A 88 -1.42 -18.06 1.90
CA VAL A 88 -2.07 -17.77 0.60
C VAL A 88 -1.36 -18.57 -0.49
N VAL A 89 -2.14 -19.28 -1.31
CA VAL A 89 -1.64 -20.01 -2.48
C VAL A 89 -1.85 -19.16 -3.73
N TYR A 90 -0.81 -19.01 -4.53
CA TYR A 90 -0.76 -18.24 -5.76
C TYR A 90 -0.58 -19.19 -6.94
N THR A 91 -1.60 -19.34 -7.77
CA THR A 91 -1.53 -20.11 -9.02
C THR A 91 -1.30 -19.15 -10.17
N VAL A 92 -0.27 -19.41 -10.97
CA VAL A 92 0.11 -18.57 -12.11
C VAL A 92 -0.21 -19.29 -13.41
N GLU A 93 -0.92 -18.61 -14.31
CA GLU A 93 -1.17 -19.03 -15.67
C GLU A 93 -0.31 -18.20 -16.64
N ARG A 94 0.39 -18.89 -17.54
CA ARG A 94 1.18 -18.28 -18.62
C ARG A 94 0.29 -17.94 -19.81
N VAL A 95 -0.40 -16.80 -19.73
CA VAL A 95 -1.38 -16.37 -20.75
C VAL A 95 -0.73 -16.17 -22.11
N ARG A 96 0.45 -15.54 -22.16
CA ARG A 96 1.18 -15.28 -23.41
C ARG A 96 2.66 -15.08 -23.17
N ASP A 97 3.49 -15.64 -24.05
CA ASP A 97 4.90 -15.29 -24.19
C ASP A 97 5.16 -14.81 -25.63
N GLY A 98 5.30 -13.49 -25.79
CA GLY A 98 5.62 -12.87 -27.06
C GLY A 98 7.10 -12.51 -27.18
N ARG A 99 7.46 -11.90 -28.31
CA ARG A 99 8.84 -11.45 -28.56
C ARG A 99 9.31 -10.40 -27.54
N SER A 100 8.46 -9.40 -27.27
CA SER A 100 8.77 -8.26 -26.39
C SER A 100 7.98 -8.24 -25.09
N TYR A 101 6.76 -8.80 -25.10
CA TYR A 101 5.83 -8.75 -23.97
C TYR A 101 5.38 -10.15 -23.58
N SER A 102 5.22 -10.35 -22.27
CA SER A 102 4.66 -11.57 -21.68
C SER A 102 3.57 -11.20 -20.69
N VAL A 103 2.52 -12.01 -20.65
CA VAL A 103 1.37 -11.80 -19.76
C VAL A 103 1.20 -13.01 -18.86
N ARG A 104 0.96 -12.74 -17.57
CA ARG A 104 0.63 -13.73 -16.55
C ARG A 104 -0.69 -13.39 -15.89
N ARG A 105 -1.51 -14.41 -15.61
CA ARG A 105 -2.65 -14.31 -14.71
C ARG A 105 -2.29 -14.97 -13.40
N VAL A 106 -2.65 -14.37 -12.27
CA VAL A 106 -2.43 -14.92 -10.94
C VAL A 106 -3.74 -14.96 -10.17
N GLU A 107 -4.04 -16.11 -9.59
CA GLU A 107 -5.11 -16.26 -8.61
C GLU A 107 -4.52 -16.50 -7.23
N ALA A 108 -4.91 -15.68 -6.25
CA ALA A 108 -4.52 -15.83 -4.85
C ALA A 108 -5.70 -16.42 -4.06
N LYS A 109 -5.49 -17.59 -3.44
CA LYS A 109 -6.53 -18.36 -2.75
C LYS A 109 -6.15 -18.75 -1.32
N GLN A 110 -7.17 -18.88 -0.48
CA GLN A 110 -7.11 -19.51 0.84
C GLN A 110 -8.13 -20.66 0.88
N GLY A 111 -7.64 -21.91 0.78
CA GLY A 111 -8.51 -23.03 0.39
C GLY A 111 -9.17 -22.75 -0.96
N ASP A 112 -10.48 -22.93 -1.06
CA ASP A 112 -11.24 -22.64 -2.28
C ASP A 112 -11.65 -21.16 -2.44
N ARG A 113 -11.29 -20.32 -1.47
CA ARG A 113 -11.71 -18.91 -1.44
C ARG A 113 -10.74 -18.04 -2.24
N LEU A 114 -11.17 -17.60 -3.42
CA LEU A 114 -10.47 -16.58 -4.20
C LEU A 114 -10.47 -15.24 -3.46
N LEU A 115 -9.26 -14.76 -3.14
CA LEU A 115 -8.99 -13.47 -2.50
C LEU A 115 -8.73 -12.38 -3.53
N VAL A 116 -7.83 -12.65 -4.47
CA VAL A 116 -7.39 -11.71 -5.50
C VAL A 116 -7.28 -12.43 -6.83
N MET A 117 -7.73 -11.77 -7.90
CA MET A 117 -7.38 -12.13 -9.27
C MET A 117 -6.55 -10.99 -9.86
N MET A 118 -5.45 -11.32 -10.52
CA MET A 118 -4.50 -10.33 -11.04
C MET A 118 -3.98 -10.69 -12.42
N MET A 119 -3.81 -9.68 -13.27
CA MET A 119 -3.07 -9.76 -14.52
C MET A 119 -1.77 -8.96 -14.37
N VAL A 120 -0.66 -9.51 -14.83
CA VAL A 120 0.65 -8.85 -14.84
C VAL A 120 1.21 -8.90 -16.24
N SER A 121 1.71 -7.77 -16.71
CA SER A 121 2.40 -7.67 -18.00
C SER A 121 3.86 -7.29 -17.80
N PHE A 122 4.72 -8.04 -18.48
CA PHE A 122 6.17 -7.96 -18.44
C PHE A 122 6.71 -7.52 -19.79
N GLN A 123 7.82 -6.78 -19.78
CA GLN A 123 8.46 -6.30 -21.00
C GLN A 123 9.98 -6.50 -20.91
N LYS A 124 10.59 -6.93 -22.02
CA LYS A 124 12.06 -6.92 -22.16
C LYS A 124 12.57 -5.47 -22.25
N SER A 125 13.80 -5.21 -21.79
CA SER A 125 14.39 -3.88 -21.89
C SER A 125 14.49 -3.41 -23.35
N GLN A 126 14.05 -2.18 -23.62
CA GLN A 126 14.02 -1.55 -24.94
C GLN A 126 14.16 -0.04 -24.79
N ASP A 127 14.80 0.61 -25.76
CA ASP A 127 14.87 2.07 -25.87
C ASP A 127 13.56 2.65 -26.41
N GLY A 128 13.35 3.95 -26.17
CA GLY A 128 12.17 4.66 -26.65
C GLY A 128 12.16 6.14 -26.27
N ILE A 129 11.06 6.81 -26.60
CA ILE A 129 10.82 8.21 -26.22
C ILE A 129 10.65 8.35 -24.71
N THR A 130 11.13 9.45 -24.14
CA THR A 130 11.09 9.66 -22.68
C THR A 130 10.53 11.03 -22.31
N HIS A 131 9.64 11.04 -21.33
CA HIS A 131 9.20 12.23 -20.59
C HIS A 131 8.59 11.76 -19.27
N GLN A 132 8.54 12.63 -18.26
CA GLN A 132 7.87 12.34 -17.00
C GLN A 132 7.24 13.58 -16.38
N SER A 133 6.25 13.36 -15.50
CA SER A 133 5.75 14.40 -14.61
C SER A 133 6.83 14.82 -13.61
N ARG A 134 6.83 16.08 -13.20
CA ARG A 134 7.72 16.59 -12.15
C ARG A 134 7.28 16.07 -10.78
N MET A 135 8.26 15.70 -9.95
CA MET A 135 8.05 15.44 -8.52
C MET A 135 7.51 16.70 -7.83
N PRO A 136 6.49 16.60 -6.96
CA PRO A 136 5.99 17.76 -6.25
C PRO A 136 6.97 18.28 -5.20
N LEU A 137 6.89 19.58 -4.93
CA LEU A 137 7.72 20.25 -3.95
C LEU A 137 7.21 19.96 -2.52
N VAL A 138 7.88 19.04 -1.83
CA VAL A 138 7.58 18.62 -0.45
C VAL A 138 8.83 18.72 0.42
N ALA A 139 8.64 18.68 1.74
CA ALA A 139 9.76 18.55 2.68
C ALA A 139 10.56 17.27 2.39
N SER A 140 11.88 17.35 2.50
CA SER A 140 12.77 16.20 2.30
C SER A 140 12.52 15.13 3.37
N PRO A 141 13.02 13.89 3.19
CA PRO A 141 12.88 12.86 4.21
C PRO A 141 13.45 13.32 5.57
N LYS A 142 14.62 13.98 5.57
CA LYS A 142 15.28 14.49 6.78
C LYS A 142 14.42 15.54 7.50
N GLU A 143 13.85 16.48 6.77
CA GLU A 143 12.96 17.50 7.35
C GLU A 143 11.66 16.89 7.87
N SER A 144 11.06 15.97 7.10
CA SER A 144 9.83 15.24 7.45
C SER A 144 10.01 14.44 8.74
N MET A 145 11.14 13.74 8.89
CA MET A 145 11.50 13.04 10.14
C MET A 145 11.61 14.00 11.33
N ARG A 146 12.24 15.17 11.14
CA ARG A 146 12.34 16.18 12.20
C ARG A 146 10.97 16.69 12.62
N LEU A 147 10.08 16.93 11.66
CA LEU A 147 8.70 17.37 11.92
C LEU A 147 7.89 16.30 12.66
N ALA A 148 7.99 15.03 12.23
CA ALA A 148 7.32 13.91 12.88
C ALA A 148 7.74 13.77 14.36
N ARG A 149 9.05 13.80 14.64
CA ARG A 149 9.58 13.76 16.02
C ARG A 149 9.06 14.91 16.89
N ALA A 150 9.02 16.13 16.34
CA ALA A 150 8.50 17.29 17.07
C ALA A 150 6.99 17.17 17.34
N GLU A 151 6.22 16.55 16.44
CA GLU A 151 4.80 16.28 16.65
C GLU A 151 4.57 15.22 17.72
N GLU A 152 5.32 14.12 17.70
CA GLU A 152 5.28 13.07 18.72
C GLU A 152 5.58 13.63 20.11
N GLU A 153 6.61 14.46 20.24
CA GLU A 153 6.97 15.10 21.51
C GLU A 153 5.83 16.00 22.03
N ARG A 154 5.20 16.77 21.14
CA ARG A 154 4.03 17.61 21.48
C ARG A 154 2.82 16.77 21.89
N ALA A 155 2.56 15.65 21.23
CA ALA A 155 1.47 14.74 21.57
C ALA A 155 1.68 14.11 22.95
N ARG A 156 2.92 13.68 23.24
CA ARG A 156 3.33 13.16 24.55
C ARG A 156 3.11 14.19 25.66
N LYS A 157 3.54 15.44 25.46
CA LYS A 157 3.32 16.55 26.41
C LYS A 157 1.84 16.84 26.67
N LYS A 158 0.96 16.54 25.72
CA LYS A 158 -0.51 16.74 25.85
C LYS A 158 -1.25 15.55 26.44
N GLY A 159 -0.55 14.52 26.92
CA GLY A 159 -1.17 13.29 27.41
C GLY A 159 -1.94 12.51 26.33
N LYS A 160 -1.79 12.89 25.05
CA LYS A 160 -2.41 12.17 23.94
C LYS A 160 -1.58 10.92 23.66
N ASN A 161 -1.98 9.81 24.26
CA ASN A 161 -1.47 8.50 23.87
C ASN A 161 -2.02 8.17 22.48
N ASN A 162 -1.15 8.13 21.47
CA ASN A 162 -1.52 7.66 20.14
C ASN A 162 -1.75 6.15 20.21
N HIS A 163 -3.01 5.72 20.32
CA HIS A 163 -3.40 4.33 20.59
C HIS A 163 -2.87 3.36 19.51
N LEU A 164 -2.72 3.81 18.26
CA LEU A 164 -2.16 3.01 17.16
C LEU A 164 -0.71 2.59 17.38
N ILE A 165 0.12 3.43 18.01
CA ILE A 165 1.53 3.12 18.27
C ILE A 165 1.67 2.01 19.34
N LYS A 166 0.72 1.92 20.28
CA LYS A 166 0.71 0.89 21.33
C LYS A 166 0.18 -0.47 20.86
N LEU A 167 -0.67 -0.51 19.84
CA LEU A 167 -1.29 -1.74 19.33
C LEU A 167 -0.30 -2.66 18.61
N THR A 168 0.84 -2.14 18.15
CA THR A 168 1.92 -2.93 17.55
C THR A 168 3.21 -2.74 18.33
N LYS A 169 3.58 -3.69 19.19
CA LYS A 169 4.90 -3.70 19.87
C LYS A 169 6.09 -3.80 18.90
N LYS A 170 5.84 -4.05 17.60
CA LYS A 170 6.87 -4.26 16.57
C LYS A 170 6.77 -3.20 15.46
N PRO A 171 7.89 -2.72 14.91
CA PRO A 171 7.87 -1.79 13.80
C PRO A 171 7.24 -2.44 12.55
N PRO A 172 6.44 -1.70 11.77
CA PRO A 172 5.91 -2.20 10.52
C PRO A 172 7.03 -2.56 9.52
N PRO A 173 6.76 -3.44 8.54
CA PRO A 173 7.72 -3.84 7.50
C PRO A 173 8.17 -2.69 6.61
N VAL A 174 7.50 -1.54 6.73
CA VAL A 174 7.75 -0.32 5.97
C VAL A 174 7.75 0.88 6.91
N GLN A 175 8.62 1.83 6.66
CA GLN A 175 8.59 3.15 7.29
C GLN A 175 7.76 4.09 6.41
N MET A 176 6.89 4.88 7.03
CA MET A 176 6.06 5.87 6.36
C MET A 176 6.02 7.13 7.19
N ILE A 177 6.35 8.27 6.58
CA ILE A 177 6.35 9.59 7.22
C ILE A 177 5.65 10.60 6.33
N LEU A 178 4.90 11.51 6.93
CA LEU A 178 4.23 12.59 6.18
C LEU A 178 5.27 13.48 5.50
N ALA A 179 5.07 13.78 4.21
CA ALA A 179 5.88 14.69 3.42
C ALA A 179 5.08 15.98 3.16
N PRO A 180 5.11 16.97 4.09
CA PRO A 180 4.31 18.18 3.94
C PRO A 180 4.75 19.00 2.72
N PRO A 181 3.83 19.70 2.02
CA PRO A 181 4.19 20.56 0.91
C PRO A 181 5.12 21.71 1.34
N LYS A 182 6.00 22.13 0.44
CA LYS A 182 6.94 23.27 0.62
C LYS A 182 6.51 24.48 -0.21
N GLY A 183 6.61 25.69 0.34
CA GLY A 183 6.37 26.95 -0.38
C GLY A 183 5.91 28.12 0.51
N ARG A 184 6.11 29.38 0.08
CA ARG A 184 5.57 30.57 0.77
C ARG A 184 4.04 30.48 0.84
N GLY A 185 3.46 30.72 2.02
CA GLY A 185 2.01 30.66 2.24
C GLY A 185 1.44 29.25 2.47
N VAL A 186 2.27 28.20 2.43
CA VAL A 186 1.87 26.85 2.82
C VAL A 186 1.98 26.73 4.35
N ARG A 187 0.88 26.93 5.08
CA ARG A 187 0.81 26.49 6.48
C ARG A 187 0.82 24.96 6.49
N ALA A 188 1.75 24.36 7.25
CA ALA A 188 1.61 22.98 7.70
C ALA A 188 0.20 22.83 8.30
N GLU A 189 -0.50 21.79 7.88
CA GLU A 189 -1.95 21.57 7.94
C GLU A 189 -2.70 22.24 9.12
N PRO A 190 -3.95 22.72 8.92
CA PRO A 190 -4.76 23.16 10.04
C PRO A 190 -4.90 22.00 11.03
N LYS A 191 -4.69 22.29 12.33
CA LYS A 191 -4.67 21.36 13.48
C LYS A 191 -5.98 20.57 13.70
N ARG A 192 -6.94 20.65 12.78
CA ARG A 192 -8.29 20.13 12.88
C ARG A 192 -8.74 19.71 11.48
N TRP A 193 -9.14 18.44 11.34
CA TRP A 193 -9.94 17.91 10.24
C TRP A 193 -11.28 18.66 10.23
N THR A 194 -11.26 19.87 9.70
CA THR A 194 -12.43 20.73 9.60
C THR A 194 -12.95 20.59 8.19
N SER A 195 -14.27 20.46 8.07
CA SER A 195 -15.00 20.40 6.81
C SER A 195 -14.92 21.70 6.00
N GLU A 196 -14.21 22.71 6.51
CA GLU A 196 -14.13 24.05 5.96
C GLU A 196 -12.65 24.41 5.73
N GLY A 197 -12.11 23.93 4.61
CA GLY A 197 -10.82 24.33 4.08
C GLY A 197 -10.90 24.35 2.55
N PRO A 198 -10.08 25.19 1.86
CA PRO A 198 -10.22 25.42 0.43
C PRO A 198 -10.19 24.09 -0.33
N GLU A 199 -11.18 23.91 -1.20
CA GLU A 199 -11.65 22.65 -1.80
C GLU A 199 -10.58 21.76 -2.47
N SER A 200 -9.37 22.29 -2.69
CA SER A 200 -8.23 21.60 -3.32
C SER A 200 -7.24 20.94 -2.34
N ARG A 201 -7.16 21.37 -1.07
CA ARG A 201 -6.05 20.96 -0.18
C ARG A 201 -6.29 19.66 0.59
N GLY A 202 -7.55 19.26 0.82
CA GLY A 202 -7.90 18.01 1.50
C GLY A 202 -7.76 16.76 0.62
N ARG A 203 -7.64 16.93 -0.70
CA ARG A 203 -7.67 15.83 -1.68
C ARG A 203 -6.33 15.20 -1.99
N ARG A 204 -5.28 15.56 -1.25
CA ARG A 204 -3.91 15.11 -1.51
C ARG A 204 -3.20 14.75 -0.22
N SER A 205 -2.43 13.67 -0.26
CA SER A 205 -1.51 13.30 0.81
C SER A 205 -0.20 12.85 0.17
N SER A 206 0.92 13.28 0.74
CA SER A 206 2.24 12.88 0.27
C SER A 206 3.02 12.29 1.45
N PHE A 207 3.70 11.18 1.22
CA PHE A 207 4.45 10.47 2.25
C PHE A 207 5.79 10.00 1.71
N TRP A 208 6.84 10.07 2.52
CA TRP A 208 8.05 9.31 2.26
C TRP A 208 7.86 7.90 2.79
N THR A 209 8.19 6.92 1.97
CA THR A 209 8.03 5.51 2.26
C THR A 209 9.28 4.73 1.91
N ARG A 210 9.58 3.67 2.67
CA ARG A 210 10.66 2.72 2.34
C ARG A 210 10.47 1.40 3.07
N ALA A 211 11.06 0.34 2.57
CA ALA A 211 11.19 -0.91 3.32
C ALA A 211 12.01 -0.66 4.59
N THR A 212 11.60 -1.28 5.69
CA THR A 212 12.37 -1.24 6.94
C THR A 212 13.64 -2.09 6.79
N ASP A 213 14.72 -1.68 7.44
CA ASP A 213 15.93 -2.48 7.69
C ASP A 213 16.82 -2.85 6.48
N GLY A 214 16.61 -2.25 5.30
CA GLY A 214 17.56 -2.33 4.17
C GLY A 214 17.80 -3.74 3.61
N GLY A 215 16.96 -4.72 3.98
CA GLY A 215 17.28 -6.14 3.85
C GLY A 215 16.96 -6.77 2.50
N LEU A 216 16.48 -6.02 1.50
CA LEU A 216 15.96 -6.58 0.25
C LEU A 216 17.04 -7.21 -0.65
N GLY A 217 18.31 -6.80 -0.53
CA GLY A 217 19.38 -7.22 -1.44
C GLY A 217 19.43 -6.35 -2.71
N GLU A 218 19.98 -6.88 -3.80
CA GLU A 218 20.23 -6.13 -5.06
C GLU A 218 19.29 -6.52 -6.21
N ASP A 219 18.38 -7.49 -6.02
CA ASP A 219 17.50 -7.97 -7.09
C ASP A 219 16.45 -6.89 -7.47
N PRO A 220 16.48 -6.33 -8.69
CA PRO A 220 15.52 -5.32 -9.14
C PRO A 220 14.07 -5.74 -8.99
N PHE A 221 13.78 -7.03 -9.21
CA PHE A 221 12.43 -7.54 -9.11
C PHE A 221 11.94 -7.59 -7.65
N MET A 222 12.86 -7.81 -6.70
CA MET A 222 12.55 -7.74 -5.27
C MET A 222 12.12 -6.34 -4.86
N HIS A 223 12.81 -5.30 -5.34
CA HIS A 223 12.41 -3.93 -5.05
C HIS A 223 11.12 -3.52 -5.77
N GLN A 224 10.86 -4.04 -6.98
CA GLN A 224 9.58 -3.82 -7.66
C GLN A 224 8.41 -4.44 -6.87
N CYS A 225 8.59 -5.64 -6.32
CA CYS A 225 7.60 -6.27 -5.43
C CYS A 225 7.42 -5.48 -4.12
N ALA A 226 8.49 -4.96 -3.54
CA ALA A 226 8.42 -4.08 -2.38
C ALA A 226 7.67 -2.78 -2.68
N ALA A 227 7.89 -2.16 -3.84
CA ALA A 227 7.12 -1.00 -4.28
C ALA A 227 5.62 -1.31 -4.46
N ALA A 228 5.29 -2.50 -4.98
CA ALA A 228 3.90 -2.97 -5.04
C ALA A 228 3.29 -3.10 -3.64
N TYR A 229 4.03 -3.63 -2.65
CA TYR A 229 3.58 -3.69 -1.25
C TYR A 229 3.30 -2.29 -0.68
N LEU A 230 4.21 -1.35 -0.91
CA LEU A 230 4.11 0.04 -0.44
C LEU A 230 2.92 0.79 -1.06
N SER A 231 2.53 0.43 -2.28
CA SER A 231 1.51 1.16 -3.04
C SER A 231 0.09 1.08 -2.49
N ASP A 232 -0.24 0.08 -1.69
CA ASP A 232 -1.58 -0.08 -1.08
C ASP A 232 -1.72 0.71 0.25
N TYR A 233 -0.69 1.46 0.66
CA TYR A 233 -0.79 2.37 1.80
C TYR A 233 -1.39 3.73 1.42
N GLY A 234 -2.20 4.32 2.31
CA GLY A 234 -2.59 5.73 2.26
C GLY A 234 -3.64 6.14 1.21
N LEU A 235 -3.99 5.29 0.25
CA LEU A 235 -4.98 5.61 -0.81
C LEU A 235 -6.38 5.88 -0.23
N VAL A 236 -6.94 4.91 0.48
CA VAL A 236 -8.23 5.03 1.17
C VAL A 236 -8.23 6.19 2.18
N ASP A 237 -7.14 6.34 2.93
CA ASP A 237 -7.02 7.40 3.94
C ASP A 237 -7.03 8.80 3.30
N THR A 238 -6.44 8.95 2.11
CA THR A 238 -6.48 10.21 1.34
C THR A 238 -7.88 10.53 0.84
N ILE A 239 -8.65 9.52 0.43
CA ILE A 239 -10.06 9.72 0.06
C ILE A 239 -10.85 10.21 1.29
N LEU A 240 -10.70 9.56 2.45
CA LEU A 240 -11.39 9.96 3.68
C LEU A 240 -11.01 11.39 4.14
N LYS A 241 -9.73 11.74 4.00
CA LYS A 241 -9.20 13.09 4.27
C LYS A 241 -9.84 14.16 3.41
N SER A 242 -10.15 13.84 2.16
CA SER A 242 -10.85 14.75 1.24
C SER A 242 -12.22 15.20 1.76
N HIS A 243 -12.80 14.47 2.70
CA HIS A 243 -14.11 14.74 3.29
C HIS A 243 -14.05 15.17 4.76
N GLY A 244 -12.86 15.45 5.31
CA GLY A 244 -12.70 15.80 6.72
C GLY A 244 -13.11 14.69 7.69
N ILE A 245 -13.12 13.43 7.24
CA ILE A 245 -13.54 12.29 8.05
C ILE A 245 -12.31 11.70 8.73
N SER A 246 -12.20 11.86 10.06
CA SER A 246 -11.24 11.09 10.85
C SER A 246 -11.75 9.67 11.10
N ARG A 247 -10.82 8.70 11.10
CA ARG A 247 -11.09 7.26 11.26
C ARG A 247 -11.92 6.90 12.50
N GLU A 248 -11.95 7.77 13.51
CA GLU A 248 -12.47 7.45 14.83
C GLU A 248 -14.00 7.49 14.97
N ARG A 249 -14.79 8.07 14.04
CA ARG A 249 -16.24 8.26 14.33
C ARG A 249 -17.26 8.06 13.20
N ARG A 250 -16.87 7.75 11.95
CA ARG A 250 -17.86 7.75 10.84
C ARG A 250 -17.77 6.64 9.79
N ILE A 251 -16.74 5.80 9.78
CA ILE A 251 -16.59 4.76 8.76
C ILE A 251 -17.41 3.54 9.17
N VAL A 252 -18.39 3.17 8.36
CA VAL A 252 -19.17 1.93 8.50
C VAL A 252 -18.43 0.77 7.85
N ARG A 253 -17.85 1.02 6.67
CA ARG A 253 -17.07 0.03 5.93
C ARG A 253 -16.08 0.71 5.02
N SER A 254 -14.87 0.18 4.96
CA SER A 254 -13.87 0.53 3.95
C SER A 254 -13.21 -0.75 3.43
N ALA A 255 -13.06 -0.86 2.11
CA ALA A 255 -12.36 -1.97 1.47
C ALA A 255 -11.80 -1.53 0.11
N SER A 256 -10.60 -1.99 -0.24
CA SER A 256 -10.08 -1.89 -1.60
C SER A 256 -10.92 -2.76 -2.54
N LEU A 257 -11.24 -2.28 -3.74
CA LEU A 257 -12.00 -3.02 -4.75
C LEU A 257 -11.07 -3.55 -5.84
N ASP A 258 -10.19 -2.68 -6.34
CA ASP A 258 -9.20 -3.00 -7.36
C ASP A 258 -7.85 -2.36 -7.00
N HIS A 259 -6.82 -2.69 -7.78
CA HIS A 259 -5.53 -2.01 -7.74
C HIS A 259 -4.83 -2.15 -9.07
N ALA A 260 -4.38 -1.04 -9.63
CA ALA A 260 -3.58 -1.00 -10.84
C ALA A 260 -2.27 -0.26 -10.60
N ILE A 261 -1.16 -0.84 -11.04
CA ILE A 261 0.16 -0.21 -10.99
C ILE A 261 0.74 -0.24 -12.39
N TYR A 262 1.24 0.91 -12.82
CA TYR A 262 2.06 1.07 -14.01
C TYR A 262 3.47 1.41 -13.56
N PHE A 263 4.42 0.52 -13.81
CA PHE A 263 5.84 0.75 -13.56
C PHE A 263 6.45 1.37 -14.82
N HIS A 264 7.01 2.56 -14.67
CA HIS A 264 7.55 3.33 -15.79
C HIS A 264 8.98 2.89 -16.11
N ALA A 265 9.32 2.90 -17.40
CA ALA A 265 10.69 2.61 -17.85
C ALA A 265 11.66 3.70 -17.36
N GLY A 266 12.95 3.34 -17.18
CA GLY A 266 13.99 4.31 -16.84
C GLY A 266 14.72 4.09 -15.50
N GLY A 267 14.88 2.83 -15.08
CA GLY A 267 15.90 2.45 -14.10
C GLY A 267 15.39 1.73 -12.86
N PHE A 268 16.34 1.15 -12.13
CA PHE A 268 16.14 0.46 -10.86
C PHE A 268 15.50 1.39 -9.81
N ILE A 269 14.58 0.84 -9.02
CA ILE A 269 14.07 1.46 -7.80
C ILE A 269 14.73 0.77 -6.62
N ASN A 270 15.33 1.54 -5.71
CA ASN A 270 15.81 1.00 -4.46
C ASN A 270 14.75 1.20 -3.37
N ALA A 271 13.89 0.21 -3.16
CA ALA A 271 12.90 0.24 -2.09
C ALA A 271 13.47 0.29 -0.66
N ASN A 272 14.80 0.15 -0.46
CA ASN A 272 15.45 0.44 0.82
C ASN A 272 15.65 1.95 1.05
N GLU A 273 15.66 2.74 -0.02
CA GLU A 273 15.76 4.20 0.00
C GLU A 273 14.38 4.85 0.07
N TRP A 274 14.35 6.15 0.33
CA TRP A 274 13.11 6.91 0.42
C TRP A 274 12.46 7.07 -0.95
N ILE A 275 11.20 6.65 -1.01
CA ILE A 275 10.30 6.80 -2.14
C ILE A 275 9.19 7.77 -1.72
N LEU A 276 9.04 8.87 -2.44
CA LEU A 276 7.90 9.77 -2.26
C LEU A 276 6.68 9.12 -2.88
N TYR A 277 5.69 8.83 -2.06
CA TYR A 277 4.37 8.42 -2.51
C TYR A 277 3.38 9.59 -2.41
N ASP A 278 3.01 10.14 -3.56
CA ASP A 278 2.09 11.26 -3.70
C ASP A 278 0.72 10.80 -4.20
N ILE A 279 -0.31 11.01 -3.38
CA ILE A 279 -1.64 10.47 -3.59
C ILE A 279 -2.64 11.61 -3.71
N ARG A 280 -3.55 11.51 -4.69
CA ARG A 280 -4.72 12.39 -4.80
C ARG A 280 -6.03 11.61 -4.89
N SER A 281 -7.13 12.19 -4.42
CA SER A 281 -8.48 11.68 -4.69
C SER A 281 -9.21 12.60 -5.68
N PRO A 282 -9.31 12.21 -6.97
CA PRO A 282 -10.00 13.03 -7.96
C PRO A 282 -11.52 13.02 -7.80
N ARG A 283 -12.11 11.91 -7.32
CA ARG A 283 -13.56 11.73 -7.23
C ARG A 283 -13.93 10.74 -6.13
N ALA A 284 -15.03 11.03 -5.43
CA ALA A 284 -15.76 10.09 -4.59
C ALA A 284 -17.27 10.29 -4.78
N GLY A 285 -18.04 9.22 -4.68
CA GLY A 285 -19.48 9.20 -4.90
C GLY A 285 -20.04 7.78 -4.96
N GLY A 286 -21.35 7.60 -4.77
CA GLY A 286 -21.99 6.29 -4.90
C GLY A 286 -21.47 5.21 -3.93
N GLY A 287 -20.94 5.61 -2.76
CA GLY A 287 -20.34 4.69 -1.80
C GLY A 287 -18.93 4.20 -2.18
N ARG A 288 -18.25 4.90 -3.09
CA ARG A 288 -16.89 4.61 -3.52
C ARG A 288 -16.04 5.87 -3.58
N GLY A 289 -14.73 5.71 -3.67
CA GLY A 289 -13.82 6.79 -4.04
C GLY A 289 -12.57 6.28 -4.74
N LEU A 290 -12.07 7.12 -5.63
CA LEU A 290 -10.89 6.85 -6.43
C LEU A 290 -9.67 7.52 -5.80
N GLY A 291 -8.58 6.78 -5.70
CA GLY A 291 -7.25 7.26 -5.39
C GLY A 291 -6.34 7.10 -6.59
N VAL A 292 -5.52 8.13 -6.86
CA VAL A 292 -4.46 8.10 -7.87
C VAL A 292 -3.16 8.44 -7.18
N GLY A 293 -2.24 7.48 -7.18
CA GLY A 293 -0.93 7.56 -6.56
C GLY A 293 0.19 7.72 -7.58
N ARG A 294 1.28 8.36 -7.17
CA ARG A 294 2.52 8.49 -7.95
C ARG A 294 3.72 8.27 -7.03
N MET A 295 4.61 7.39 -7.43
CA MET A 295 5.85 7.11 -6.71
C MET A 295 7.02 7.77 -7.41
N PHE A 296 7.81 8.52 -6.63
CA PHE A 296 9.04 9.14 -7.07
C PHE A 296 10.21 8.69 -6.20
N THR A 297 11.38 8.52 -6.79
CA THR A 297 12.65 8.47 -6.06
C THR A 297 12.99 9.85 -5.49
N GLU A 298 13.91 9.90 -4.53
CA GLU A 298 14.32 11.18 -3.90
C GLU A 298 14.92 12.17 -4.91
N ASP A 299 15.58 11.69 -5.97
CA ASP A 299 16.08 12.49 -7.10
C ASP A 299 14.98 12.97 -8.08
N GLY A 300 13.73 12.55 -7.87
CA GLY A 300 12.57 13.01 -8.63
C GLY A 300 12.20 12.18 -9.86
N ARG A 301 12.80 11.00 -10.10
CA ARG A 301 12.32 10.10 -11.17
C ARG A 301 10.94 9.53 -10.83
N HIS A 302 10.01 9.60 -11.79
CA HIS A 302 8.65 9.09 -11.60
C HIS A 302 8.61 7.60 -11.93
N PHE A 303 8.72 6.76 -10.89
CA PHE A 303 8.88 5.31 -11.06
C PHE A 303 7.56 4.57 -11.30
N ALA A 304 6.47 4.98 -10.67
CA ALA A 304 5.20 4.27 -10.83
C ALA A 304 3.97 5.18 -10.69
N THR A 305 2.90 4.83 -11.41
CA THR A 305 1.57 5.40 -11.23
C THR A 305 0.60 4.34 -10.78
N ILE A 306 -0.24 4.68 -9.81
CA ILE A 306 -1.13 3.76 -9.13
C ILE A 306 -2.56 4.29 -9.21
N VAL A 307 -3.52 3.40 -9.43
CA VAL A 307 -4.94 3.71 -9.43
C VAL A 307 -5.68 2.65 -8.62
N GLN A 308 -6.55 3.09 -7.71
CA GLN A 308 -7.31 2.20 -6.83
C GLN A 308 -8.64 2.85 -6.48
N GLU A 309 -9.73 2.10 -6.66
CA GLU A 309 -11.03 2.41 -6.13
C GLU A 309 -11.27 1.67 -4.82
N GLY A 310 -11.78 2.38 -3.83
CA GLY A 310 -12.20 1.83 -2.55
C GLY A 310 -13.70 1.95 -2.36
N ALA A 311 -14.34 0.90 -1.85
CA ALA A 311 -15.69 1.01 -1.29
C ALA A 311 -15.60 1.74 0.05
N ILE A 312 -16.30 2.86 0.18
CA ILE A 312 -16.31 3.71 1.36
C ILE A 312 -17.75 3.99 1.75
N ARG A 313 -18.17 3.42 2.88
CA ARG A 313 -19.48 3.69 3.47
C ARG A 313 -19.29 4.42 4.78
N THR A 314 -19.93 5.57 4.90
CA THR A 314 -19.89 6.42 6.09
C THR A 314 -21.28 6.56 6.69
N ARG A 315 -21.37 6.81 8.00
CA ARG A 315 -22.64 7.19 8.61
C ARG A 315 -23.05 8.58 8.10
N PRO A 316 -24.34 8.83 7.85
CA PRO A 316 -24.83 10.15 7.45
C PRO A 316 -24.37 11.24 8.42
N LEU A 317 -24.13 12.45 7.90
CA LEU A 317 -24.03 13.64 8.73
C LEU A 317 -25.36 13.83 9.46
N LYS A 318 -25.37 13.86 10.81
CA LYS A 318 -26.53 14.37 11.54
C LYS A 318 -26.72 15.82 11.08
N LYS A 319 -27.81 16.12 10.37
CA LYS A 319 -28.22 17.49 10.10
C LYS A 319 -28.52 18.12 11.46
N ASN A 320 -27.79 19.16 11.85
CA ASN A 320 -28.21 20.00 12.96
C ASN A 320 -29.50 20.70 12.53
N ASN A 321 -30.66 20.17 12.94
CA ASN A 321 -31.91 20.91 12.91
C ASN A 321 -31.89 21.98 14.01
N ASN A 322 -31.02 22.98 13.88
CA ASN A 322 -31.31 24.25 14.52
C ASN A 322 -32.40 24.91 13.68
N LYS A 323 -33.65 24.58 14.04
CA LYS A 323 -34.81 25.38 13.68
C LYS A 323 -34.49 26.83 14.06
N THR A 324 -34.38 27.68 13.06
CA THR A 324 -34.59 29.11 13.20
C THR A 324 -35.99 29.26 13.81
N ARG A 325 -36.08 29.39 15.14
CA ARG A 325 -37.26 29.99 15.77
C ARG A 325 -37.20 31.46 15.37
N SER A 326 -37.83 31.82 14.26
CA SER A 326 -38.25 33.19 14.04
C SER A 326 -39.22 33.51 15.17
N LYS A 327 -38.78 34.36 16.11
CA LYS A 327 -39.70 35.07 17.00
C LYS A 327 -40.43 36.07 16.11
N LEU A 328 -41.70 35.79 15.84
CA LEU A 328 -42.71 36.82 15.65
C LEU A 328 -43.06 37.39 17.03
#